data_AF-A0A9E4KYP6-F1
#
_entry.id   AF-A0A9E4KYP6-F1
#
_cell.length_a   1.000
_cell.length_b   1.000
_cell.length_c   1.000
_cell.angle_alpha   90.00
_cell.angle_beta   90.00
_cell.angle_gamma   90.00
#
_symmetry.space_group_name_H-M   'P 1'
#
loop_
_entity.id
_entity.type
_entity.pdbx_description
1 polymer ?
#
loop_
_entity_poly.entity_id
_entity_poly.type
_entity_poly.pdbx_seq_one_letter_code
_entity_poly.pdbx_strand_id
1 'polypeptide(L)'
;MYAGIFQQFLPYHETVVMMRLLQCLASVATAYLVFRMGSVLGGPRAGVAGAALAAFHPALILEPANIATETLYIFFLVCGLWLYVEYFVAGANTRTVGGLSPRAALVLTAIAFGLATLTRAVAVLFPLGLAAHMLFLQRYKIISNWRGNITLLLTIYLAILSTWTVHNLALWDRFVFVSDRLLPAVWRGLESEDGSPQQNDALLLAGEEADVPEGCVDACQYHHPPQLYVERIGELVSADPAGLLALRARELAYSLLQPHGTTHLSNVSVREAAFDWLRGGRSPSGFIAVLSIEGFALKLLTWIFHIVGIGLGALGMIMLRKRWQVSAPVMGFAIYTVLAHSVVLALPRYLFAIEVIWLTYAGFALVAIYDRWRRNSATEVVPRK
;
A
#
# COMPACT_ATOMS: atom_id res chain seq x y z
N MET A 1 11.70 1.19 -15.95
CA MET A 1 11.39 0.11 -16.92
C MET A 1 10.13 0.39 -17.74
N TYR A 2 8.96 0.62 -17.11
CA TYR A 2 7.70 0.86 -17.84
C TYR A 2 7.70 2.10 -18.77
N ALA A 3 8.24 3.24 -18.33
CA ALA A 3 8.40 4.43 -19.18
C ALA A 3 9.36 4.18 -20.37
N GLY A 4 10.47 3.47 -20.10
CA GLY A 4 11.52 3.23 -21.09
C GLY A 4 11.05 2.41 -22.29
N ILE A 5 10.08 1.51 -22.12
CA ILE A 5 9.52 0.75 -23.25
C ILE A 5 8.83 1.69 -24.23
N PHE A 6 7.94 2.57 -23.77
CA PHE A 6 7.23 3.47 -24.68
C PHE A 6 8.14 4.54 -25.29
N GLN A 7 9.14 5.02 -24.54
CA GLN A 7 10.13 5.97 -25.05
C GLN A 7 10.96 5.42 -26.22
N GLN A 8 11.07 4.09 -26.37
CA GLN A 8 11.74 3.49 -27.53
C GLN A 8 10.90 3.56 -28.82
N PHE A 9 9.58 3.68 -28.71
CA PHE A 9 8.66 3.57 -29.85
C PHE A 9 7.85 4.84 -30.12
N LEU A 10 7.73 5.74 -29.14
CA LEU A 10 6.85 6.91 -29.19
C LEU A 10 7.62 8.18 -28.81
N PRO A 11 7.28 9.34 -29.39
CA PRO A 11 7.82 10.61 -28.91
C PRO A 11 7.37 10.92 -27.48
N TYR A 12 8.00 11.93 -26.86
CA TYR A 12 7.84 12.22 -25.43
C TYR A 12 6.38 12.49 -25.02
N HIS A 13 5.67 13.29 -25.80
CA HIS A 13 4.28 13.65 -25.51
C HIS A 13 3.35 12.42 -25.58
N GLU A 14 3.46 11.62 -26.64
CA GLU A 14 2.69 10.40 -26.85
C GLU A 14 3.00 9.34 -25.79
N THR A 15 4.26 9.24 -25.35
CA THR A 15 4.68 8.40 -24.23
C THR A 15 3.93 8.77 -22.96
N VAL A 16 3.89 10.06 -22.60
CA VAL A 16 3.20 10.56 -21.40
C VAL A 16 1.71 10.24 -21.46
N VAL A 17 1.07 10.46 -22.61
CA VAL A 17 -0.35 10.14 -22.83
C VAL A 17 -0.59 8.63 -22.68
N MET A 18 0.22 7.79 -23.33
CA MET A 18 0.12 6.34 -23.26
C MET A 18 0.27 5.82 -21.82
N MET A 19 1.23 6.36 -21.08
CA MET A 19 1.44 6.00 -19.67
C MET A 19 0.21 6.34 -18.82
N ARG A 20 -0.35 7.54 -18.97
CA ARG A 20 -1.58 7.94 -18.26
C ARG A 20 -2.77 7.06 -18.61
N LEU A 21 -2.96 6.74 -19.90
CA LEU A 21 -4.05 5.85 -20.34
C LEU A 21 -3.95 4.47 -19.69
N LEU A 22 -2.77 3.87 -19.67
CA LEU A 22 -2.53 2.57 -19.05
C LEU A 22 -2.69 2.61 -17.53
N GLN A 23 -2.29 3.71 -16.86
CA GLN A 23 -2.59 3.90 -15.44
C GLN A 23 -4.09 4.04 -15.18
N CYS A 24 -4.83 4.77 -16.01
CA CYS A 24 -6.29 4.84 -15.91
C CYS A 24 -6.93 3.45 -16.08
N LEU A 25 -6.49 2.66 -17.05
CA LEU A 25 -6.95 1.27 -17.23
C LEU A 25 -6.62 0.39 -16.02
N ALA A 26 -5.42 0.52 -15.46
CA ALA A 26 -5.01 -0.20 -14.25
C ALA A 26 -5.86 0.21 -13.03
N SER A 27 -6.23 1.48 -12.91
CA SER A 27 -7.11 1.98 -11.85
C SER A 27 -8.55 1.43 -11.99
N VAL A 28 -9.11 1.45 -13.20
CA VAL A 28 -10.42 0.84 -13.50
C VAL A 28 -10.40 -0.67 -13.19
N ALA A 29 -9.34 -1.37 -13.60
CA ALA A 29 -9.18 -2.78 -13.29
C ALA A 29 -9.04 -3.02 -11.78
N THR A 30 -8.36 -2.14 -11.05
CA THR A 30 -8.26 -2.19 -9.59
C THR A 30 -9.63 -2.11 -8.93
N ALA A 31 -10.51 -1.19 -9.36
CA ALA A 31 -11.87 -1.09 -8.83
C ALA A 31 -12.68 -2.37 -9.10
N TYR A 32 -12.54 -2.98 -10.28
CA TYR A 32 -13.14 -4.28 -10.58
C TYR A 32 -12.62 -5.40 -9.67
N LEU A 33 -11.31 -5.43 -9.41
CA LEU A 33 -10.71 -6.43 -8.52
C LEU A 33 -11.16 -6.23 -7.06
N VAL A 34 -11.35 -4.99 -6.61
CA VAL A 34 -11.99 -4.67 -5.32
C VAL A 34 -13.42 -5.22 -5.27
N PHE A 35 -14.20 -5.08 -6.35
CA PHE A 35 -15.52 -5.71 -6.44
C PHE A 35 -15.44 -7.23 -6.26
N ARG A 36 -14.50 -7.88 -6.94
CA ARG A 36 -14.34 -9.34 -6.84
C ARG A 36 -13.92 -9.78 -5.45
N MET A 37 -12.91 -9.15 -4.86
CA MET A 37 -12.48 -9.44 -3.49
C MET A 37 -13.60 -9.22 -2.47
N GLY A 38 -14.29 -8.08 -2.55
CA GLY A 38 -15.44 -7.79 -1.68
C GLY A 38 -16.57 -8.79 -1.85
N SER A 39 -16.79 -9.29 -3.07
CA SER A 39 -17.79 -10.34 -3.36
C SER A 39 -17.44 -11.67 -2.71
N VAL A 40 -16.17 -12.07 -2.71
CA VAL A 40 -15.72 -13.29 -2.04
C VAL A 40 -15.81 -13.18 -0.51
N LEU A 41 -15.47 -12.01 0.03
CA LEU A 41 -15.48 -11.74 1.47
C LEU A 41 -16.89 -11.54 2.05
N GLY A 42 -17.79 -10.93 1.28
CA GLY A 42 -19.06 -10.41 1.81
C GLY A 42 -20.29 -10.62 0.93
N GLY A 43 -20.15 -11.28 -0.22
CA GLY A 43 -21.19 -11.41 -1.23
C GLY A 43 -21.26 -10.20 -2.20
N PRO A 44 -22.02 -10.31 -3.31
CA PRO A 44 -21.98 -9.34 -4.41
C PRO A 44 -22.24 -7.89 -4.00
N ARG A 45 -23.15 -7.67 -3.03
CA ARG A 45 -23.47 -6.33 -2.52
C ARG A 45 -22.26 -5.66 -1.84
N ALA A 46 -21.48 -6.43 -1.07
CA ALA A 46 -20.25 -5.94 -0.45
C ALA A 46 -19.19 -5.60 -1.51
N GLY A 47 -19.10 -6.41 -2.57
CA GLY A 47 -18.27 -6.12 -3.73
C GLY A 47 -18.64 -4.80 -4.40
N VAL A 48 -19.92 -4.58 -4.71
CA VAL A 48 -20.39 -3.34 -5.35
C VAL A 48 -20.09 -2.14 -4.46
N ALA A 49 -20.38 -2.24 -3.15
CA ALA A 49 -20.08 -1.17 -2.21
C ALA A 49 -18.57 -0.86 -2.14
N GLY A 50 -17.70 -1.87 -2.07
CA GLY A 50 -16.25 -1.68 -2.05
C GLY A 50 -15.72 -1.05 -3.34
N ALA A 51 -16.20 -1.50 -4.50
CA ALA A 51 -15.80 -0.93 -5.79
C ALA A 51 -16.32 0.49 -5.99
N ALA A 52 -17.52 0.81 -5.52
CA ALA A 52 -18.02 2.17 -5.54
C ALA A 52 -17.15 3.08 -4.66
N LEU A 53 -16.81 2.64 -3.44
CA LEU A 53 -15.89 3.38 -2.58
C LEU A 53 -14.54 3.62 -3.27
N ALA A 54 -13.96 2.60 -3.90
CA ALA A 54 -12.68 2.75 -4.63
C ALA A 54 -12.80 3.67 -5.86
N ALA A 55 -13.86 3.54 -6.67
CA ALA A 55 -14.07 4.31 -7.88
C ALA A 55 -14.34 5.81 -7.61
N PHE A 56 -14.94 6.13 -6.47
CA PHE A 56 -15.20 7.52 -6.05
C PHE A 56 -14.17 8.08 -5.06
N HIS A 57 -13.15 7.30 -4.68
CA HIS A 57 -12.11 7.76 -3.77
C HIS A 57 -11.20 8.79 -4.48
N PRO A 58 -11.15 10.06 -4.03
CA PRO A 58 -10.46 11.11 -4.78
C PRO A 58 -8.96 10.83 -5.02
N ALA A 59 -8.25 10.29 -4.03
CA ALA A 59 -6.84 9.95 -4.21
C ALA A 59 -6.61 8.86 -5.29
N LEU A 60 -7.52 7.87 -5.42
CA LEU A 60 -7.40 6.82 -6.45
C LEU A 60 -7.75 7.32 -7.86
N ILE A 61 -8.53 8.41 -7.94
CA ILE A 61 -8.85 9.09 -9.20
C ILE A 61 -7.68 9.96 -9.66
N LEU A 62 -7.00 10.63 -8.73
CA LEU A 62 -5.89 11.54 -9.05
C LEU A 62 -4.58 10.81 -9.32
N GLU A 63 -4.32 9.70 -8.64
CA GLU A 63 -3.04 8.99 -8.75
C GLU A 63 -2.67 8.58 -10.19
N PRO A 64 -3.59 8.07 -11.03
CA PRO A 64 -3.29 7.75 -12.43
C PRO A 64 -2.84 8.94 -13.30
N ALA A 65 -3.16 10.18 -12.87
CA ALA A 65 -2.71 11.39 -13.57
C ALA A 65 -1.25 11.74 -13.24
N ASN A 66 -0.77 11.29 -12.07
CA ASN A 66 0.63 11.37 -11.68
C ASN A 66 1.38 10.23 -12.37
N ILE A 67 2.41 10.54 -13.16
CA ILE A 67 3.25 9.52 -13.79
C ILE A 67 4.14 8.88 -12.72
N ALA A 68 3.53 8.02 -11.92
CA ALA A 68 4.10 7.43 -10.73
C ALA A 68 3.91 5.90 -10.75
N THR A 69 4.60 5.18 -9.88
CA THR A 69 4.60 3.70 -9.86
C THR A 69 3.48 3.12 -9.00
N GLU A 70 2.80 3.94 -8.22
CA GLU A 70 1.76 3.59 -7.26
C GLU A 70 0.58 2.89 -7.92
N THR A 71 0.02 3.46 -8.99
CA THR A 71 -1.15 2.89 -9.67
C THR A 71 -0.87 1.47 -10.16
N LEU A 72 0.30 1.26 -10.77
CA LEU A 72 0.71 -0.05 -11.29
C LEU A 72 1.02 -1.03 -10.15
N TYR A 73 1.66 -0.55 -9.09
CA TYR A 73 1.94 -1.32 -7.89
C TYR A 73 0.64 -1.83 -7.24
N ILE A 74 -0.32 -0.94 -7.01
CA ILE A 74 -1.63 -1.27 -6.42
C ILE A 74 -2.37 -2.26 -7.30
N PHE A 75 -2.38 -2.07 -8.62
CA PHE A 75 -3.00 -3.01 -9.54
C PHE A 75 -2.43 -4.42 -9.42
N PHE A 76 -1.10 -4.58 -9.51
CA PHE A 76 -0.48 -5.90 -9.40
C PHE A 76 -0.66 -6.53 -8.02
N LEU A 77 -0.56 -5.71 -6.97
CA LEU A 77 -0.81 -6.14 -5.60
C LEU A 77 -2.22 -6.70 -5.42
N VAL A 78 -3.24 -5.92 -5.80
CA VAL A 78 -4.65 -6.29 -5.68
C VAL A 78 -4.98 -7.49 -6.56
N CYS A 79 -4.39 -7.57 -7.77
CA CYS A 79 -4.51 -8.71 -8.66
C CYS A 79 -3.97 -9.99 -7.99
N GLY A 80 -2.78 -9.94 -7.38
CA GLY A 80 -2.19 -11.05 -6.65
C GLY A 80 -3.05 -11.51 -5.47
N LEU A 81 -3.57 -10.56 -4.67
CA LEU A 81 -4.48 -10.86 -3.55
C LEU A 81 -5.78 -11.50 -4.03
N TRP A 82 -6.39 -10.95 -5.08
CA TRP A 82 -7.62 -11.47 -5.68
C TRP A 82 -7.45 -12.91 -6.20
N LEU A 83 -6.40 -13.16 -6.99
CA LEU A 83 -6.09 -14.49 -7.53
C LEU A 83 -5.89 -15.52 -6.42
N TYR A 84 -5.16 -15.15 -5.37
CA TYR A 84 -4.92 -16.02 -4.22
C TYR A 84 -6.22 -16.32 -3.46
N VAL A 85 -7.04 -15.31 -3.19
CA VAL A 85 -8.22 -15.46 -2.33
C VAL A 85 -9.36 -16.16 -3.07
N GLU A 86 -9.68 -15.74 -4.30
CA GLU A 86 -10.81 -16.27 -5.04
C GLU A 86 -10.54 -17.68 -5.61
N TYR A 87 -9.43 -17.85 -6.33
CA TYR A 87 -9.21 -19.06 -7.11
C TYR A 87 -8.39 -20.11 -6.35
N PHE A 88 -7.47 -19.69 -5.48
CA PHE A 88 -6.66 -20.64 -4.73
C PHE A 88 -7.32 -21.04 -3.40
N VAL A 89 -7.70 -20.09 -2.54
CA VAL A 89 -8.31 -20.42 -1.23
C VAL A 89 -9.79 -20.81 -1.39
N ALA A 90 -10.62 -19.92 -1.94
CA ALA A 90 -12.05 -20.21 -2.06
C ALA A 90 -12.33 -21.31 -3.11
N GLY A 91 -11.63 -21.27 -4.24
CA GLY A 91 -11.72 -22.28 -5.30
C GLY A 91 -11.29 -23.69 -4.89
N ALA A 92 -10.38 -23.85 -3.92
CA ALA A 92 -10.03 -25.17 -3.38
C ALA A 92 -11.22 -25.89 -2.73
N ASN A 93 -12.19 -25.14 -2.20
CA ASN A 93 -13.39 -25.70 -1.57
C ASN A 93 -14.53 -25.98 -2.56
N THR A 94 -14.59 -25.29 -3.69
CA THR A 94 -15.75 -25.31 -4.60
C THR A 94 -15.47 -25.92 -5.97
N ARG A 95 -14.24 -26.38 -6.25
CA ARG A 95 -13.76 -27.07 -7.48
C ARG A 95 -13.95 -26.35 -8.82
N THR A 96 -14.74 -25.28 -8.93
CA THR A 96 -15.06 -24.64 -10.22
C THR A 96 -15.53 -23.19 -10.08
N VAL A 97 -14.74 -22.31 -9.46
CA VAL A 97 -14.96 -20.86 -9.64
C VAL A 97 -14.14 -20.41 -10.85
N GLY A 98 -14.76 -20.32 -12.03
CA GLY A 98 -14.26 -19.49 -13.14
C GLY A 98 -13.12 -20.04 -14.02
N GLY A 99 -13.09 -21.34 -14.36
CA GLY A 99 -12.27 -21.90 -15.45
C GLY A 99 -10.74 -21.94 -15.23
N LEU A 100 -10.22 -21.20 -14.24
CA LEU A 100 -8.80 -21.17 -13.90
C LEU A 100 -8.47 -22.27 -12.88
N SER A 101 -7.47 -23.11 -13.17
CA SER A 101 -7.03 -24.11 -12.20
C SER A 101 -6.35 -23.45 -10.97
N PRO A 102 -6.46 -24.02 -9.76
CA PRO A 102 -5.80 -23.47 -8.57
C PRO A 102 -4.28 -23.33 -8.71
N ARG A 103 -3.63 -24.21 -9.49
CA ARG A 103 -2.20 -24.09 -9.79
C ARG A 103 -1.91 -22.91 -10.71
N ALA A 104 -2.70 -22.71 -11.77
CA ALA A 104 -2.55 -21.55 -12.64
C ALA A 104 -2.78 -20.24 -11.87
N ALA A 105 -3.80 -20.20 -10.99
CA ALA A 105 -4.03 -19.07 -10.09
C ALA A 105 -2.82 -18.76 -9.22
N LEU A 106 -2.16 -19.79 -8.69
CA LEU A 106 -0.99 -19.62 -7.84
C LEU A 106 0.24 -19.11 -8.61
N VAL A 107 0.46 -19.58 -9.84
CA VAL A 107 1.50 -19.06 -10.73
C VAL A 107 1.24 -17.58 -11.05
N LEU A 108 0.01 -17.24 -11.43
CA LEU A 108 -0.35 -15.84 -11.71
C LEU A 108 -0.25 -14.96 -10.46
N THR A 109 -0.57 -15.51 -9.28
CA THR A 109 -0.35 -14.83 -7.99
C THR A 109 1.13 -14.51 -7.79
N ALA A 110 2.02 -15.48 -7.99
CA ALA A 110 3.47 -15.29 -7.86
C ALA A 110 3.99 -14.23 -8.84
N ILE A 111 3.53 -14.27 -10.09
CA ILE A 111 3.90 -13.28 -11.12
C ILE A 111 3.40 -11.89 -10.72
N ALA A 112 2.15 -11.76 -10.31
CA ALA A 112 1.57 -10.48 -9.89
C ALA A 112 2.32 -9.87 -8.71
N PHE A 113 2.62 -10.64 -7.66
CA PHE A 113 3.44 -10.13 -6.54
C PHE A 113 4.88 -9.84 -6.95
N GLY A 114 5.47 -10.61 -7.86
CA GLY A 114 6.80 -10.36 -8.42
C GLY A 114 6.84 -9.00 -9.13
N LEU A 115 5.88 -8.74 -10.01
CA LEU A 115 5.74 -7.45 -10.70
C LEU A 115 5.42 -6.29 -9.75
N ALA A 116 4.58 -6.52 -8.74
CA ALA A 116 4.34 -5.53 -7.68
C ALA A 116 5.65 -5.19 -6.96
N THR A 117 6.45 -6.19 -6.61
CA THR A 117 7.73 -6.00 -5.89
C THR A 117 8.78 -5.30 -6.76
N LEU A 118 8.86 -5.64 -8.05
CA LEU A 118 9.71 -4.92 -9.02
C LEU A 118 9.26 -3.47 -9.24
N THR A 119 7.98 -3.19 -9.03
CA THR A 119 7.45 -1.81 -9.07
C THR A 119 7.78 -1.06 -7.79
N ARG A 120 7.67 -1.72 -6.62
CA ARG A 120 8.02 -1.19 -5.29
C ARG A 120 8.49 -2.31 -4.35
N ALA A 121 9.66 -2.14 -3.76
CA ALA A 121 10.30 -3.15 -2.91
C ALA A 121 9.52 -3.50 -1.63
N VAL A 122 8.55 -2.69 -1.22
CA VAL A 122 7.77 -2.90 0.02
C VAL A 122 7.11 -4.28 0.09
N ALA A 123 6.72 -4.89 -1.03
CA ALA A 123 6.07 -6.21 -1.05
C ALA A 123 7.03 -7.41 -0.97
N VAL A 124 8.35 -7.18 -0.80
CA VAL A 124 9.39 -8.21 -0.98
C VAL A 124 9.23 -9.44 -0.07
N LEU A 125 8.81 -9.25 1.18
CA LEU A 125 8.64 -10.36 2.12
C LEU A 125 7.21 -10.90 2.17
N PHE A 126 6.25 -10.25 1.50
CA PHE A 126 4.85 -10.62 1.61
C PHE A 126 4.53 -12.06 1.13
N PRO A 127 5.15 -12.60 0.06
CA PRO A 127 4.96 -13.99 -0.33
C PRO A 127 5.36 -15.01 0.73
N LEU A 128 6.27 -14.68 1.65
CA LEU A 128 6.58 -15.52 2.81
C LEU A 128 5.39 -15.59 3.78
N GLY A 129 4.66 -14.49 3.94
CA GLY A 129 3.40 -14.45 4.69
C GLY A 129 2.33 -15.35 4.05
N LEU A 130 2.23 -15.37 2.71
CA LEU A 130 1.33 -16.29 2.01
C LEU A 130 1.75 -17.75 2.17
N ALA A 131 3.06 -18.04 2.16
CA ALA A 131 3.59 -19.38 2.43
C ALA A 131 3.26 -19.83 3.86
N ALA A 132 3.43 -18.95 4.85
CA ALA A 132 3.01 -19.20 6.23
C ALA A 132 1.49 -19.44 6.32
N HIS A 133 0.69 -18.64 5.62
CA HIS A 133 -0.75 -18.83 5.55
C HIS A 133 -1.13 -20.21 4.98
N MET A 134 -0.49 -20.68 3.91
CA MET A 134 -0.70 -22.04 3.39
C MET A 134 -0.31 -23.13 4.40
N LEU A 135 0.79 -22.93 5.15
CA LEU A 135 1.21 -23.83 6.22
C LEU A 135 0.16 -23.91 7.34
N PHE A 136 -0.61 -22.85 7.59
CA PHE A 136 -1.73 -22.90 8.51
C PHE A 136 -2.95 -23.58 7.89
N LEU A 137 -3.26 -23.33 6.62
CA LEU A 137 -4.41 -23.92 5.92
C LEU A 137 -4.32 -25.46 5.81
N GLN A 138 -3.13 -26.06 5.74
CA GLN A 138 -3.00 -27.53 5.74
C GLN A 138 -3.56 -28.17 7.02
N ARG A 139 -3.52 -27.49 8.17
CA ARG A 139 -4.09 -28.00 9.43
C ARG A 139 -5.60 -28.19 9.34
N TYR A 140 -6.24 -27.45 8.44
CA TYR A 140 -7.68 -27.51 8.15
C TYR A 140 -8.01 -28.37 6.92
N LYS A 141 -7.00 -29.05 6.34
CA LYS A 141 -7.13 -29.89 5.14
C LYS A 141 -7.74 -29.19 3.92
N ILE A 142 -7.65 -27.86 3.86
CA ILE A 142 -8.14 -27.06 2.72
C ILE A 142 -7.21 -27.24 1.50
N ILE A 143 -5.91 -27.39 1.75
CA ILE A 143 -4.88 -27.55 0.72
C ILE A 143 -4.12 -28.85 0.96
N SER A 144 -4.16 -29.79 0.01
CA SER A 144 -3.52 -31.10 0.13
C SER A 144 -2.02 -31.08 -0.12
N ASN A 145 -1.55 -30.34 -1.13
CA ASN A 145 -0.13 -30.24 -1.51
C ASN A 145 0.48 -28.89 -1.12
N TRP A 146 0.47 -28.54 0.17
CA TRP A 146 0.98 -27.24 0.63
C TRP A 146 2.46 -27.04 0.31
N ARG A 147 3.31 -28.08 0.43
CA ARG A 147 4.74 -27.98 0.14
C ARG A 147 4.98 -27.61 -1.33
N GLY A 148 4.38 -28.37 -2.25
CA GLY A 148 4.51 -28.09 -3.68
C GLY A 148 3.97 -26.72 -4.07
N ASN A 149 2.89 -26.26 -3.43
CA ASN A 149 2.34 -24.92 -3.66
C ASN A 149 3.25 -23.80 -3.13
N ILE A 150 3.85 -23.96 -1.94
CA ILE A 150 4.82 -22.99 -1.41
C ILE A 150 6.05 -22.92 -2.33
N THR A 151 6.62 -24.07 -2.71
CA THR A 151 7.76 -24.12 -3.63
C THR A 151 7.40 -23.45 -4.95
N LEU A 152 6.25 -23.76 -5.54
CA LEU A 152 5.79 -23.14 -6.78
C LEU A 152 5.66 -21.61 -6.66
N LEU A 153 5.01 -21.13 -5.61
CA LEU A 153 4.84 -19.69 -5.35
C LEU A 153 6.21 -18.99 -5.26
N LEU A 154 7.10 -19.50 -4.40
CA LEU A 154 8.38 -18.85 -4.12
C LEU A 154 9.35 -18.95 -5.30
N THR A 155 9.40 -20.08 -6.01
CA THR A 155 10.28 -20.23 -7.18
C THR A 155 9.86 -19.29 -8.31
N ILE A 156 8.57 -19.21 -8.64
CA ILE A 156 8.11 -18.29 -9.69
C ILE A 156 8.33 -16.84 -9.27
N TYR A 157 8.03 -16.50 -8.01
CA TYR A 157 8.26 -15.17 -7.47
C TYR A 157 9.74 -14.75 -7.56
N LEU A 158 10.65 -15.60 -7.09
CA LEU A 158 12.10 -15.37 -7.16
C LEU A 158 12.61 -15.29 -8.61
N ALA A 159 12.05 -16.08 -9.53
CA ALA A 159 12.39 -16.02 -10.94
C ALA A 159 11.99 -14.68 -11.59
N ILE A 160 10.88 -14.06 -11.16
CA ILE A 160 10.52 -12.70 -11.60
C ILE A 160 11.47 -11.68 -11.00
N LEU A 161 11.75 -11.74 -9.69
CA LEU A 161 12.65 -10.80 -9.03
C LEU A 161 14.08 -10.85 -9.57
N SER A 162 14.57 -12.04 -9.91
CA SER A 162 15.94 -12.24 -10.39
C SER A 162 16.21 -11.51 -11.70
N THR A 163 15.19 -11.15 -12.49
CA THR A 163 15.37 -10.38 -13.73
C THR A 163 16.13 -9.07 -13.49
N TRP A 164 15.82 -8.35 -12.40
CA TRP A 164 16.53 -7.13 -12.03
C TRP A 164 17.94 -7.41 -11.53
N THR A 165 18.11 -8.45 -10.71
CA THR A 165 19.42 -8.83 -10.16
C THR A 165 20.38 -9.27 -11.26
N VAL A 166 19.93 -10.13 -12.18
CA VAL A 166 20.70 -10.59 -13.34
C VAL A 166 21.05 -9.42 -14.25
N HIS A 167 20.11 -8.50 -14.50
CA HIS A 167 20.38 -7.28 -15.27
C HIS A 167 21.50 -6.44 -14.65
N ASN A 168 21.49 -6.25 -13.33
CA ASN A 168 22.51 -5.46 -12.65
C ASN A 168 23.88 -6.14 -12.60
N LEU A 169 23.91 -7.46 -12.42
CA LEU A 169 25.14 -8.24 -12.50
C LEU A 169 25.74 -8.19 -13.91
N ALA A 170 24.92 -8.39 -14.94
CA ALA A 170 25.39 -8.46 -16.32
C ALA A 170 25.90 -7.12 -16.86
N LEU A 171 25.29 -5.99 -16.47
CA LEU A 171 25.66 -4.67 -16.99
C LEU A 171 26.64 -3.90 -16.10
N TRP A 172 26.56 -4.07 -14.78
CA TRP A 172 27.28 -3.24 -13.83
C TRP A 172 28.12 -4.03 -12.82
N ASP A 173 28.17 -5.36 -12.93
CA ASP A 173 28.86 -6.25 -11.97
C ASP A 173 28.40 -6.01 -10.52
N ARG A 174 27.11 -5.68 -10.34
CA ARG A 174 26.52 -5.35 -9.04
C ARG A 174 25.42 -6.31 -8.67
N PHE A 175 25.55 -6.94 -7.51
CA PHE A 175 24.49 -7.75 -6.93
C PHE A 175 23.46 -6.88 -6.21
N VAL A 176 22.34 -6.58 -6.88
CA VAL A 176 21.22 -5.83 -6.30
C VAL A 176 19.99 -6.71 -6.22
N PHE A 177 19.61 -7.12 -5.00
CA PHE A 177 18.38 -7.88 -4.78
C PHE A 177 17.19 -6.93 -4.57
N VAL A 178 16.39 -6.75 -5.62
CA VAL A 178 15.23 -5.83 -5.68
C VAL A 178 15.59 -4.34 -5.54
N SER A 179 16.23 -3.94 -4.44
CA SER A 179 16.63 -2.56 -4.16
C SER A 179 17.80 -2.50 -3.18
N ASP A 180 18.66 -1.52 -3.34
CA ASP A 180 19.75 -1.13 -2.43
C ASP A 180 19.29 -0.11 -1.35
N ARG A 181 18.00 0.28 -1.35
CA ARG A 181 17.47 1.37 -0.52
C ARG A 181 16.98 0.95 0.86
N LEU A 182 17.14 -0.32 1.27
CA LEU A 182 16.66 -0.78 2.58
C LEU A 182 17.34 -0.04 3.74
N LEU A 183 18.68 -0.09 3.82
CA LEU A 183 19.42 0.57 4.90
C LEU A 183 19.22 2.09 4.89
N PRO A 184 19.29 2.80 3.74
CA PRO A 184 18.92 4.21 3.68
C PRO A 184 17.50 4.49 4.19
N ALA A 185 16.51 3.66 3.85
CA ALA A 185 15.13 3.85 4.29
C ALA A 185 14.92 3.57 5.79
N VAL A 186 15.70 2.65 6.38
CA VAL A 186 15.71 2.43 7.83
C VAL A 186 16.34 3.65 8.51
N TRP A 187 17.55 4.05 8.12
CA TRP A 187 18.23 5.22 8.69
C TRP A 187 17.36 6.48 8.60
N ARG A 188 16.78 6.75 7.42
CA ARG A 188 15.87 7.89 7.21
C ARG A 188 14.58 7.78 8.03
N GLY A 189 14.18 6.56 8.35
CA GLY A 189 13.14 6.33 9.34
C GLY A 189 13.61 6.73 10.74
N LEU A 190 14.83 6.44 11.17
CA LEU A 190 15.24 6.73 12.55
C LEU A 190 15.59 8.20 12.80
N GLU A 191 16.09 8.89 11.79
CA GLU A 191 16.46 10.30 11.89
C GLU A 191 15.20 11.20 11.99
N SER A 192 15.24 12.18 12.90
CA SER A 192 14.13 13.08 13.19
C SER A 192 14.16 14.37 12.36
N GLU A 193 15.35 14.76 11.89
CA GLU A 193 15.53 15.92 11.01
C GLU A 193 15.36 15.50 9.55
N ASP A 194 14.49 16.18 8.81
CA ASP A 194 14.31 15.97 7.38
C ASP A 194 14.72 17.22 6.61
N GLY A 195 15.38 17.02 5.48
CA GLY A 195 15.95 18.09 4.67
C GLY A 195 16.03 17.75 3.19
N SER A 196 16.65 18.64 2.43
CA SER A 196 17.05 18.34 1.06
C SER A 196 17.95 17.08 1.02
N PRO A 197 18.08 16.40 -0.14
CA PRO A 197 19.02 15.29 -0.27
C PRO A 197 20.43 15.61 0.26
N GLN A 198 20.94 16.82 -0.02
CA GLN A 198 22.24 17.27 0.46
C GLN A 198 22.28 17.47 1.98
N GLN A 199 21.19 17.96 2.57
CA GLN A 199 21.09 18.08 4.03
C GLN A 199 21.04 16.70 4.68
N ASN A 200 20.30 15.75 4.10
CA ASN A 200 20.25 14.38 4.58
C ASN A 200 21.61 13.68 4.45
N ASP A 201 22.33 13.88 3.34
CA ASP A 201 23.68 13.35 3.17
C ASP A 201 24.64 13.98 4.20
N ALA A 202 24.55 15.29 4.44
CA ALA A 202 25.33 15.96 5.48
C ALA A 202 25.01 15.45 6.89
N LEU A 203 23.75 15.15 7.20
CA LEU A 203 23.32 14.54 8.46
C LEU A 203 23.89 13.12 8.62
N LEU A 204 23.86 12.31 7.56
CA LEU A 204 24.43 10.95 7.58
C LEU A 204 25.94 10.97 7.87
N LEU A 205 26.64 11.98 7.35
CA LEU A 205 28.09 12.17 7.52
C LEU A 205 28.45 12.96 8.79
N ALA A 206 27.49 13.52 9.53
CA ALA A 206 27.75 14.39 10.67
C ALA A 206 28.56 13.67 11.76
N GLY A 207 29.84 14.04 11.91
CA GLY A 207 30.74 13.45 12.90
C GLY A 207 31.73 12.40 12.35
N GLU A 208 31.67 12.09 11.05
CA GLU A 208 32.76 11.40 10.36
C GLU A 208 33.48 12.37 9.42
N GLU A 209 34.81 12.40 9.45
CA GLU A 209 35.62 12.82 8.30
C GLU A 209 35.48 11.73 7.24
N ALA A 210 34.27 11.61 6.66
CA ALA A 210 34.10 10.75 5.52
C ALA A 210 34.99 11.31 4.41
N ASP A 211 35.91 10.48 3.91
CA ASP A 211 36.66 10.68 2.67
C ASP A 211 35.66 10.73 1.49
N VAL A 212 34.79 11.74 1.46
CA VAL A 212 34.04 12.11 0.28
C VAL A 212 35.10 12.62 -0.69
N PRO A 213 35.31 11.95 -1.84
CA PRO A 213 36.38 12.33 -2.74
C PRO A 213 36.31 13.83 -3.06
N GLU A 214 37.44 14.54 -2.94
CA GLU A 214 37.51 15.97 -3.27
C GLU A 214 36.90 16.21 -4.67
N GLY A 215 35.89 17.09 -4.74
CA GLY A 215 35.15 17.39 -5.97
C GLY A 215 33.77 16.72 -6.12
N CYS A 216 33.36 15.86 -5.17
CA CYS A 216 32.05 15.18 -5.24
C CYS A 216 30.84 15.94 -4.65
N VAL A 217 30.99 17.23 -4.32
CA VAL A 217 29.95 18.01 -3.60
C VAL A 217 28.68 18.24 -4.42
N ASP A 218 28.76 18.26 -5.76
CA ASP A 218 27.59 18.62 -6.61
C ASP A 218 27.28 17.67 -7.79
N ALA A 219 28.20 16.78 -8.18
CA ALA A 219 28.08 16.03 -9.44
C ALA A 219 28.22 14.50 -9.34
N CYS A 220 28.64 13.97 -8.19
CA CYS A 220 28.84 12.54 -8.04
C CYS A 220 27.57 11.85 -7.57
N GLN A 221 27.14 10.80 -8.28
CA GLN A 221 26.26 9.77 -7.72
C GLN A 221 27.05 8.92 -6.72
N TYR A 222 27.58 9.54 -5.67
CA TYR A 222 28.33 8.84 -4.64
C TYR A 222 27.35 7.96 -3.85
N HIS A 223 27.65 6.66 -3.80
CA HIS A 223 26.88 5.72 -3.02
C HIS A 223 27.61 5.49 -1.71
N HIS A 224 27.00 5.93 -0.60
CA HIS A 224 27.53 5.65 0.72
C HIS A 224 27.68 4.14 0.96
N PRO A 225 28.80 3.69 1.56
CA PRO A 225 28.99 2.29 1.87
C PRO A 225 27.90 1.80 2.85
N PRO A 226 27.38 0.56 2.71
CA PRO A 226 26.36 0.02 3.60
C PRO A 226 26.73 0.08 5.09
N GLN A 227 28.02 0.01 5.41
CA GLN A 227 28.56 0.04 6.77
C GLN A 227 28.21 1.34 7.50
N LEU A 228 28.30 2.48 6.80
CA LEU A 228 27.95 3.80 7.36
C LEU A 228 26.50 3.83 7.86
N TYR A 229 25.56 3.30 7.08
CA TYR A 229 24.16 3.23 7.51
C TYR A 229 23.98 2.33 8.74
N VAL A 230 24.65 1.19 8.78
CA VAL A 230 24.56 0.25 9.91
C VAL A 230 25.06 0.90 11.20
N GLU A 231 26.19 1.61 11.13
CA GLU A 231 26.78 2.34 12.25
C GLU A 231 25.83 3.43 12.76
N ARG A 232 25.37 4.32 11.88
CA ARG A 232 24.41 5.39 12.25
C ARG A 232 23.10 4.87 12.80
N ILE A 233 22.56 3.78 12.22
CA ILE A 233 21.38 3.12 12.77
C ILE A 233 21.65 2.61 14.19
N GLY A 234 22.82 2.00 14.44
CA GLY A 234 23.21 1.52 15.75
C GLY A 234 23.32 2.64 16.79
N GLU A 235 23.94 3.76 16.41
CA GLU A 235 24.04 4.96 17.25
C GLU A 235 22.66 5.51 17.63
N LEU A 236 21.78 5.74 16.65
CA LEU A 236 20.44 6.29 16.87
C LEU A 236 19.57 5.36 17.74
N VAL A 237 19.62 4.04 17.50
CA VAL A 237 18.84 3.06 18.28
C VAL A 237 19.34 2.96 19.72
N SER A 238 20.66 3.02 19.94
CA SER A 238 21.26 2.86 21.26
C SER A 238 21.18 4.13 22.12
N ALA A 239 21.16 5.31 21.49
CA ALA A 239 21.09 6.59 22.19
C ALA A 239 19.74 6.82 22.92
N ASP A 240 18.61 6.49 22.29
CA ASP A 240 17.28 6.66 22.89
C ASP A 240 16.24 5.66 22.33
N PRO A 241 16.23 4.40 22.81
CA PRO A 241 15.31 3.38 22.30
C PRO A 241 13.83 3.71 22.59
N ALA A 242 13.54 4.38 23.71
CA ALA A 242 12.17 4.71 24.09
C ALA A 242 11.63 5.88 23.25
N GLY A 243 12.43 6.93 23.07
CA GLY A 243 12.11 8.04 22.17
C GLY A 243 11.97 7.57 20.73
N LEU A 244 12.80 6.62 20.29
CA LEU A 244 12.67 6.03 18.96
C LEU A 244 11.33 5.30 18.77
N LEU A 245 10.91 4.47 19.73
CA LEU A 245 9.60 3.80 19.67
C LEU A 245 8.45 4.81 19.64
N ALA A 246 8.53 5.88 20.43
CA ALA A 246 7.55 6.95 20.43
C ALA A 246 7.50 7.70 19.09
N LEU A 247 8.68 7.98 18.50
CA LEU A 247 8.82 8.60 17.19
C LEU A 247 8.18 7.72 16.10
N ARG A 248 8.52 6.42 16.05
CA ARG A 248 7.94 5.46 15.09
C ARG A 248 6.43 5.36 15.23
N ALA A 249 5.92 5.28 16.47
CA ALA A 249 4.48 5.22 16.71
C ALA A 249 3.78 6.50 16.23
N ARG A 250 4.37 7.68 16.49
CA ARG A 250 3.84 8.98 16.06
C ARG A 250 3.82 9.13 14.54
N GLU A 251 4.91 8.80 13.86
CA GLU A 251 5.00 8.89 12.41
C GLU A 251 4.11 7.89 11.69
N LEU A 252 4.00 6.67 12.22
CA LEU A 252 3.09 5.67 11.68
C LEU A 252 1.64 6.09 11.87
N ALA A 253 1.28 6.63 13.05
CA ALA A 253 -0.05 7.17 13.30
C ALA A 253 -0.34 8.37 12.39
N TYR A 254 0.61 9.28 12.22
CA TYR A 254 0.51 10.39 11.28
C TYR A 254 0.30 9.90 9.85
N SER A 255 1.14 8.98 9.37
CA SER A 255 1.07 8.44 8.02
C SER A 255 -0.22 7.67 7.75
N LEU A 256 -0.75 6.97 8.76
CA LEU A 256 -2.04 6.27 8.66
C LEU A 256 -3.22 7.24 8.65
N LEU A 257 -3.17 8.30 9.46
CA LEU A 257 -4.29 9.23 9.58
C LEU A 257 -4.26 10.34 8.54
N GLN A 258 -3.12 10.61 7.91
CA GLN A 258 -2.97 11.60 6.86
C GLN A 258 -3.31 10.99 5.49
N PRO A 259 -4.38 11.45 4.82
CA PRO A 259 -4.72 10.97 3.48
C PRO A 259 -3.65 11.35 2.45
N HIS A 260 -3.29 10.38 1.60
CA HIS A 260 -2.40 10.59 0.46
C HIS A 260 -2.94 11.67 -0.50
N GLY A 261 -2.03 12.44 -1.11
CA GLY A 261 -2.36 13.48 -2.08
C GLY A 261 -2.81 14.82 -1.48
N THR A 262 -3.15 14.90 -0.20
CA THR A 262 -3.66 16.15 0.39
C THR A 262 -2.61 17.22 0.66
N THR A 263 -1.34 16.82 0.84
CA THR A 263 -0.20 17.73 1.02
C THR A 263 0.29 18.34 -0.29
N HIS A 264 -0.02 17.73 -1.44
CA HIS A 264 0.42 18.20 -2.76
C HIS A 264 -0.49 19.28 -3.37
N LEU A 265 -1.74 19.42 -2.87
CA LEU A 265 -2.74 20.31 -3.46
C LEU A 265 -2.60 21.78 -3.00
N SER A 266 -1.97 22.05 -1.85
CA SER A 266 -1.39 23.36 -1.47
C SER A 266 -0.70 23.24 -0.11
N ASN A 267 0.15 24.22 0.25
CA ASN A 267 0.88 24.25 1.53
C ASN A 267 -0.03 24.38 2.77
N VAL A 268 -1.34 24.63 2.60
CA VAL A 268 -2.27 24.80 3.72
C VAL A 268 -3.15 23.56 3.87
N SER A 269 -3.03 22.90 5.02
CA SER A 269 -3.86 21.77 5.41
C SER A 269 -5.25 22.24 5.86
N VAL A 270 -6.31 21.69 5.26
CA VAL A 270 -7.70 21.97 5.69
C VAL A 270 -7.92 21.60 7.15
N ARG A 271 -7.26 20.52 7.62
CA ARG A 271 -7.31 20.08 9.01
C ARG A 271 -6.69 21.11 9.94
N GLU A 272 -5.50 21.60 9.63
CA GLU A 272 -4.80 22.58 10.47
C GLU A 272 -5.57 23.89 10.51
N ALA A 273 -5.99 24.41 9.35
CA ALA A 273 -6.80 25.62 9.29
C ALA A 273 -8.11 25.51 10.08
N ALA A 274 -8.78 24.34 10.03
CA ALA A 274 -9.97 24.10 10.83
C ALA A 274 -9.67 24.04 12.34
N PHE A 275 -8.56 23.43 12.75
CA PHE A 275 -8.13 23.40 14.16
C PHE A 275 -7.75 24.80 14.66
N ASP A 276 -7.05 25.58 13.86
CA ASP A 276 -6.67 26.95 14.20
C ASP A 276 -7.89 27.84 14.34
N TRP A 277 -8.87 27.70 13.44
CA TRP A 277 -10.17 28.37 13.57
C TRP A 277 -10.93 27.96 14.84
N LEU A 278 -10.95 26.66 15.16
CA LEU A 278 -11.59 26.14 16.37
C LEU A 278 -10.95 26.65 17.67
N ARG A 279 -9.62 26.81 17.68
CA ARG A 279 -8.84 27.34 18.81
C ARG A 279 -8.91 28.87 18.89
N GLY A 280 -8.94 29.55 17.75
CA GLY A 280 -8.93 31.01 17.61
C GLY A 280 -10.29 31.70 17.80
N GLY A 281 -11.22 31.10 18.56
CA GLY A 281 -12.49 31.75 18.91
C GLY A 281 -13.62 31.63 17.88
N ARG A 282 -13.46 30.81 16.82
CA ARG A 282 -14.54 30.43 15.87
C ARG A 282 -15.20 31.61 15.14
N SER A 283 -14.41 32.61 14.73
CA SER A 283 -14.94 33.79 14.02
C SER A 283 -15.54 33.42 12.64
N PRO A 284 -16.59 34.12 12.16
CA PRO A 284 -17.13 33.87 10.83
C PRO A 284 -16.11 34.08 9.70
N SER A 285 -15.23 35.08 9.82
CA SER A 285 -14.17 35.35 8.85
C SER A 285 -13.15 34.21 8.78
N GLY A 286 -12.77 33.62 9.93
CA GLY A 286 -11.90 32.46 9.96
C GLY A 286 -12.55 31.23 9.33
N PHE A 287 -13.86 31.03 9.52
CA PHE A 287 -14.58 29.94 8.87
C PHE A 287 -14.60 30.10 7.34
N ILE A 288 -14.87 31.31 6.85
CA ILE A 288 -14.81 31.61 5.41
C ILE A 288 -13.39 31.35 4.87
N ALA A 289 -12.35 31.77 5.58
CA ALA A 289 -10.96 31.50 5.19
C ALA A 289 -10.67 30.01 5.03
N VAL A 290 -11.20 29.14 5.91
CA VAL A 290 -11.08 27.68 5.78
C VAL A 290 -11.78 27.17 4.52
N LEU A 291 -13.00 27.64 4.24
CA LEU A 291 -13.75 27.25 3.03
C LEU A 291 -13.12 27.75 1.73
N SER A 292 -12.36 28.85 1.79
CA SER A 292 -11.66 29.45 0.66
C SER A 292 -10.28 28.82 0.39
N ILE A 293 -9.87 27.79 1.13
CA ILE A 293 -8.63 27.06 0.84
C ILE A 293 -8.71 26.45 -0.56
N GLU A 294 -7.64 26.61 -1.34
CA GLU A 294 -7.56 26.01 -2.67
C GLU A 294 -7.76 24.49 -2.62
N GLY A 295 -8.68 24.01 -3.45
CA GLY A 295 -9.07 22.60 -3.48
C GLY A 295 -9.80 22.12 -2.21
N PHE A 296 -10.39 23.01 -1.40
CA PHE A 296 -11.06 22.68 -0.13
C PHE A 296 -11.99 21.46 -0.26
N ALA A 297 -12.90 21.47 -1.23
CA ALA A 297 -13.87 20.38 -1.42
C ALA A 297 -13.18 19.03 -1.71
N LEU A 298 -12.18 19.04 -2.58
CA LEU A 298 -11.41 17.85 -2.93
C LEU A 298 -10.64 17.32 -1.72
N LYS A 299 -9.94 18.18 -0.99
CA LYS A 299 -9.22 17.83 0.24
C LYS A 299 -10.17 17.26 1.30
N LEU A 300 -11.31 17.91 1.53
CA LEU A 300 -12.32 17.46 2.50
C LEU A 300 -12.88 16.10 2.11
N LEU A 301 -13.22 15.90 0.83
CA LEU A 301 -13.69 14.60 0.34
C LEU A 301 -12.62 13.51 0.52
N THR A 302 -11.35 13.79 0.22
CA THR A 302 -10.27 12.83 0.47
C THR A 302 -10.17 12.47 1.94
N TRP A 303 -10.25 13.44 2.85
CA TRP A 303 -10.28 13.21 4.29
C TRP A 303 -11.47 12.35 4.73
N ILE A 304 -12.68 12.65 4.24
CA ILE A 304 -13.89 11.89 4.58
C ILE A 304 -13.75 10.45 4.11
N PHE A 305 -13.39 10.23 2.85
CA PHE A 305 -13.23 8.89 2.29
C PHE A 305 -12.17 8.08 3.03
N HIS A 306 -11.02 8.68 3.32
CA HIS A 306 -9.91 8.05 4.04
C HIS A 306 -10.30 7.63 5.46
N ILE A 307 -10.88 8.55 6.25
CA ILE A 307 -11.24 8.26 7.65
C ILE A 307 -12.41 7.27 7.73
N VAL A 308 -13.41 7.40 6.85
CA VAL A 308 -14.52 6.44 6.75
C VAL A 308 -14.00 5.08 6.28
N GLY A 309 -13.07 5.06 5.33
CA GLY A 309 -12.40 3.86 4.82
C GLY A 309 -11.68 3.12 5.92
N ILE A 310 -10.83 3.79 6.71
CA ILE A 310 -10.13 3.21 7.86
C ILE A 310 -11.13 2.68 8.90
N GLY A 311 -12.09 3.50 9.33
CA GLY A 311 -13.03 3.13 10.39
C GLY A 311 -13.91 1.93 10.02
N LEU A 312 -14.55 1.99 8.85
CA LEU A 312 -15.39 0.90 8.36
C LEU A 312 -14.56 -0.30 7.89
N GLY A 313 -13.36 -0.09 7.38
CA GLY A 313 -12.41 -1.12 7.00
C GLY A 313 -11.98 -1.95 8.21
N ALA A 314 -11.57 -1.30 9.30
CA ALA A 314 -11.23 -1.97 10.56
C ALA A 314 -12.43 -2.75 11.14
N LEU A 315 -13.62 -2.15 11.13
CA LEU A 315 -14.84 -2.83 11.55
C LEU A 315 -15.13 -4.06 10.67
N GLY A 316 -14.99 -3.94 9.35
CA GLY A 316 -15.17 -5.03 8.40
C GLY A 316 -14.21 -6.18 8.64
N MET A 317 -12.93 -5.88 8.93
CA MET A 317 -11.93 -6.89 9.30
C MET A 317 -12.33 -7.63 10.58
N ILE A 318 -12.76 -6.92 11.61
CA ILE A 318 -13.22 -7.51 12.88
C ILE A 318 -14.43 -8.42 12.65
N MET A 319 -15.40 -7.99 11.85
CA MET A 319 -16.60 -8.76 11.53
C MET A 319 -16.28 -10.03 10.71
N LEU A 320 -15.26 -9.96 9.84
CA LEU A 320 -14.80 -11.10 9.03
C LEU A 320 -13.79 -12.01 9.71
N ARG A 321 -13.39 -11.75 10.97
CA ARG A 321 -12.39 -12.57 11.69
C ARG A 321 -12.72 -14.06 11.75
N LYS A 322 -14.00 -14.44 11.67
CA LYS A 322 -14.42 -15.85 11.65
C LYS A 322 -14.19 -16.53 10.30
N ARG A 323 -14.00 -15.77 9.21
CA ARG A 323 -13.68 -16.23 7.85
C ARG A 323 -12.19 -16.01 7.53
N TRP A 324 -11.33 -16.15 8.54
CA TRP A 324 -9.90 -15.81 8.45
C TRP A 324 -9.17 -16.53 7.33
N GLN A 325 -9.58 -17.74 6.92
CA GLN A 325 -8.93 -18.48 5.84
C GLN A 325 -8.92 -17.67 4.53
N VAL A 326 -9.98 -16.91 4.29
CA VAL A 326 -10.17 -16.09 3.08
C VAL A 326 -9.74 -14.65 3.34
N SER A 327 -9.98 -14.13 4.55
CA SER A 327 -9.70 -12.73 4.87
C SER A 327 -8.25 -12.46 5.32
N ALA A 328 -7.54 -13.44 5.88
CA ALA A 328 -6.20 -13.26 6.42
C ALA A 328 -5.16 -12.85 5.38
N PRO A 329 -5.16 -13.30 4.11
CA PRO A 329 -4.22 -12.78 3.11
C PRO A 329 -4.41 -11.28 2.84
N VAL A 330 -5.67 -10.82 2.74
CA VAL A 330 -5.99 -9.42 2.45
C VAL A 330 -5.66 -8.53 3.66
N MET A 331 -6.15 -8.90 4.85
CA MET A 331 -5.82 -8.21 6.10
C MET A 331 -4.33 -8.30 6.42
N GLY A 332 -3.71 -9.45 6.15
CA GLY A 332 -2.31 -9.72 6.39
C GLY A 332 -1.40 -8.82 5.58
N PHE A 333 -1.78 -8.42 4.36
CA PHE A 333 -1.03 -7.41 3.63
C PHE A 333 -1.08 -6.04 4.31
N ALA A 334 -2.26 -5.59 4.76
CA ALA A 334 -2.37 -4.32 5.48
C ALA A 334 -1.52 -4.32 6.76
N ILE A 335 -1.58 -5.40 7.55
CA ILE A 335 -0.75 -5.57 8.75
C ILE A 335 0.74 -5.60 8.37
N TYR A 336 1.10 -6.36 7.35
CA TYR A 336 2.48 -6.46 6.85
C TYR A 336 3.05 -5.08 6.46
N THR A 337 2.29 -4.29 5.71
CA THR A 337 2.73 -2.95 5.30
C THR A 337 2.89 -2.02 6.49
N VAL A 338 1.98 -2.08 7.47
CA VAL A 338 2.09 -1.28 8.71
C VAL A 338 3.33 -1.70 9.51
N LEU A 339 3.60 -3.01 9.64
CA LEU A 339 4.78 -3.53 10.34
C LEU A 339 6.09 -3.22 9.59
N ALA A 340 6.10 -3.25 8.26
CA ALA A 340 7.27 -2.88 7.49
C ALA A 340 7.63 -1.40 7.76
N HIS A 341 6.64 -0.50 7.70
CA HIS A 341 6.81 0.93 7.94
C HIS A 341 6.86 1.33 9.42
N SER A 342 6.78 0.38 10.36
CA SER A 342 7.17 0.67 11.74
C SER A 342 8.70 0.67 11.90
N VAL A 343 9.42 0.07 10.95
CA VAL A 343 10.89 -0.03 10.95
C VAL A 343 11.52 0.88 9.90
N VAL A 344 10.94 0.97 8.71
CA VAL A 344 11.40 1.89 7.66
C VAL A 344 10.64 3.22 7.69
N LEU A 345 11.14 4.22 6.96
CA LEU A 345 10.47 5.50 6.76
C LEU A 345 8.97 5.35 6.44
N ALA A 346 8.10 5.92 7.26
CA ALA A 346 6.66 5.92 7.06
C ALA A 346 6.22 7.24 6.43
N LEU A 347 5.74 7.19 5.19
CA LEU A 347 5.09 8.32 4.53
C LEU A 347 3.66 7.92 4.14
N PRO A 348 2.70 8.86 4.12
CA PRO A 348 1.33 8.60 3.66
C PRO A 348 1.27 7.87 2.31
N ARG A 349 2.13 8.28 1.36
CA ARG A 349 2.25 7.68 0.02
C ARG A 349 2.66 6.21 0.05
N TYR A 350 3.44 5.78 1.05
CA TYR A 350 3.88 4.39 1.17
C TYR A 350 2.82 3.47 1.78
N LEU A 351 1.90 4.04 2.55
CA LEU A 351 0.72 3.35 3.07
C LEU A 351 -0.47 3.43 2.10
N PHE A 352 -0.40 4.20 1.03
CA PHE A 352 -1.53 4.39 0.12
C PHE A 352 -2.09 3.07 -0.46
N ALA A 353 -1.24 2.07 -0.67
CA ALA A 353 -1.68 0.78 -1.18
C ALA A 353 -2.54 -0.05 -0.21
N ILE A 354 -2.54 0.25 1.10
CA ILE A 354 -3.47 -0.41 2.03
C ILE A 354 -4.86 0.24 2.01
N GLU A 355 -5.02 1.40 1.38
CA GLU A 355 -6.31 2.08 1.26
C GLU A 355 -7.32 1.23 0.51
N VAL A 356 -6.95 0.64 -0.63
CA VAL A 356 -7.83 -0.27 -1.40
C VAL A 356 -8.29 -1.48 -0.59
N ILE A 357 -7.48 -1.92 0.38
CA ILE A 357 -7.85 -2.99 1.31
C ILE A 357 -8.89 -2.47 2.31
N TRP A 358 -8.67 -1.30 2.90
CA TRP A 358 -9.65 -0.67 3.78
C TRP A 358 -11.00 -0.49 3.10
N LEU A 359 -11.02 0.01 1.86
CA LEU A 359 -12.25 0.20 1.08
C LEU A 359 -12.96 -1.12 0.77
N THR A 360 -12.20 -2.21 0.52
CA THR A 360 -12.76 -3.56 0.33
C THR A 360 -13.51 -4.02 1.59
N TYR A 361 -12.91 -3.86 2.77
CA TYR A 361 -13.56 -4.22 4.05
C TYR A 361 -14.68 -3.25 4.45
N ALA A 362 -14.54 -1.96 4.13
CA ALA A 362 -15.56 -0.96 4.36
C ALA A 362 -16.84 -1.28 3.58
N GLY A 363 -16.72 -1.72 2.32
CA GLY A 363 -17.85 -2.19 1.52
C GLY A 363 -18.63 -3.33 2.20
N PHE A 364 -17.92 -4.28 2.81
CA PHE A 364 -18.56 -5.33 3.61
C PHE A 364 -19.25 -4.78 4.87
N ALA A 365 -18.58 -3.93 5.64
CA ALA A 365 -19.13 -3.36 6.87
C ALA A 365 -20.41 -2.56 6.59
N LEU A 366 -20.43 -1.73 5.55
CA LEU A 366 -21.61 -0.95 5.13
C LEU A 366 -22.82 -1.84 4.87
N VAL A 367 -22.65 -2.89 4.08
CA VAL A 367 -23.74 -3.81 3.74
C VAL A 367 -24.23 -4.56 4.98
N ALA A 368 -23.32 -5.02 5.83
CA ALA A 368 -23.68 -5.74 7.03
C ALA A 368 -24.42 -4.87 8.06
N ILE A 369 -24.04 -3.59 8.21
CA ILE A 369 -24.75 -2.61 9.03
C ILE A 369 -26.15 -2.37 8.46
N TYR A 370 -26.25 -2.11 7.15
CA TYR A 370 -27.53 -1.88 6.48
C TYR A 370 -28.50 -3.07 6.64
N ASP A 371 -28.02 -4.29 6.43
CA ASP A 371 -28.85 -5.50 6.55
C ASP A 371 -29.27 -5.79 8.00
N ARG A 372 -28.47 -5.38 8.99
CA ARG A 372 -28.87 -5.44 10.40
C ARG A 372 -29.95 -4.41 10.72
N TRP A 373 -29.77 -3.17 10.27
CA TRP A 373 -30.76 -2.11 10.45
C TRP A 373 -32.11 -2.48 9.84
N ARG A 374 -32.12 -2.94 8.58
CA ARG A 374 -33.34 -3.35 7.87
C ARG A 374 -34.09 -4.49 8.57
N ARG A 375 -33.38 -5.46 9.14
CA ARG A 375 -34.00 -6.58 9.89
C ARG A 375 -34.68 -6.11 11.17
N ASN A 376 -34.06 -5.21 11.91
CA ASN A 376 -34.64 -4.67 13.14
C ASN A 376 -35.91 -3.85 12.86
N SER A 377 -35.91 -3.05 11.79
CA SER A 377 -37.09 -2.28 11.39
C SER A 377 -38.25 -3.18 10.93
N ALA A 378 -37.97 -4.34 10.34
CA ALA A 378 -39.02 -5.30 9.97
C ALA A 378 -39.66 -5.99 11.19
N THR A 379 -38.91 -6.21 12.27
CA THR A 379 -39.44 -6.84 13.50
C THR A 379 -40.33 -5.92 14.34
N GLU A 380 -40.18 -4.60 14.22
CA GLU A 380 -41.02 -3.62 14.96
C GLU A 380 -42.41 -3.44 14.33
N VAL A 381 -42.59 -3.79 13.05
CA VAL A 381 -43.85 -3.58 12.30
C VAL A 381 -44.85 -4.72 12.49
N VAL A 382 -44.45 -5.87 13.05
CA VAL A 382 -45.38 -6.96 13.36
C VAL A 382 -45.84 -6.82 14.81
N PRO A 383 -47.06 -6.32 15.10
CA PRO A 383 -47.57 -6.28 16.46
C PRO A 383 -47.66 -7.71 16.98
N ARG A 384 -47.08 -7.96 18.16
CA ARG A 384 -47.29 -9.22 18.89
C ARG A 384 -48.78 -9.34 19.18
N LYS A 385 -49.44 -10.28 18.48
CA LYS A 385 -50.82 -10.68 18.78
C LYS A 385 -50.86 -11.57 20.01
#